data_AF-A0A0H5QNP5-F1
#
_entry.id   AF-A0A0H5QNP5-F1
#
_cell.length_a   1.000
_cell.length_b   1.000
_cell.length_c   1.000
_cell.angle_alpha   90.00
_cell.angle_beta   90.00
_cell.angle_gamma   90.00
#
_symmetry.space_group_name_H-M   'P 1'
#
loop_
_entity.id
_entity.type
_entity.pdbx_description
1 polymer ?
#
loop_
_entity_poly.entity_id
_entity_poly.type
_entity_poly.pdbx_seq_one_letter_code
_entity_poly.pdbx_strand_id
1 'polypeptide(L)'
;AYSVAHDGLAHHSNDIGRDNAPTAELQIWMSVMFFDFLTQCNDIKVSGEKPPKFGLSKKLRRRGIKVCEDVVSMVNQGQDDGLLTTSQVQEPIKKFMWDLCHDYRVPNERITTEMTRLFYHQT
;
A
#
# COMPACT_ATOMS: atom_id res chain seq x y z
N ALA A 1 -50.52 -33.09 12.21
CA ALA A 1 -49.57 -34.10 11.69
C ALA A 1 -49.06 -33.56 10.36
N TYR A 2 -47.81 -33.19 10.09
CA TYR A 2 -46.47 -33.18 10.71
C TYR A 2 -45.85 -31.85 10.21
N SER A 3 -45.25 -30.93 10.98
CA SER A 3 -43.95 -30.89 11.68
C SER A 3 -42.69 -31.24 10.86
N VAL A 4 -41.62 -30.47 11.15
CA VAL A 4 -40.18 -30.60 10.82
C VAL A 4 -39.72 -29.97 9.50
N ALA A 5 -38.59 -29.25 9.37
CA ALA A 5 -37.71 -28.44 10.24
C ALA A 5 -36.58 -27.91 9.33
N HIS A 6 -36.02 -26.74 9.70
CA HIS A 6 -34.61 -26.36 9.71
C HIS A 6 -33.64 -26.61 8.54
N ASP A 7 -32.86 -25.54 8.33
CA ASP A 7 -31.43 -25.49 8.05
C ASP A 7 -30.91 -25.64 6.62
N GLY A 8 -30.24 -24.56 6.20
CA GLY A 8 -28.83 -24.69 5.82
C GLY A 8 -28.55 -24.80 4.33
N LEU A 9 -28.53 -23.67 3.63
CA LEU A 9 -27.56 -23.48 2.55
C LEU A 9 -26.65 -22.31 2.96
N ALA A 10 -25.68 -22.63 3.81
CA ALA A 10 -24.32 -22.94 3.39
C ALA A 10 -23.54 -21.65 3.17
N HIS A 11 -22.90 -21.21 4.26
CA HIS A 11 -21.68 -20.42 4.21
C HIS A 11 -20.82 -20.95 3.06
N HIS A 12 -20.61 -20.13 2.03
CA HIS A 12 -19.52 -20.35 1.12
C HIS A 12 -18.26 -20.09 1.94
N SER A 13 -17.76 -21.16 2.55
CA SER A 13 -16.50 -21.22 3.23
C SER A 13 -15.46 -20.59 2.31
N ASN A 14 -14.92 -19.45 2.75
CA ASN A 14 -13.66 -18.92 2.26
C ASN A 14 -12.62 -19.99 2.55
N ASP A 15 -12.46 -20.89 1.59
CA ASP A 15 -11.34 -21.80 1.51
C ASP A 15 -10.13 -20.92 1.14
N ILE A 16 -9.58 -20.27 2.16
CA ILE A 16 -8.33 -19.51 2.09
C ILE A 16 -7.21 -20.56 1.98
N GLY A 17 -7.15 -21.15 0.79
CA GLY A 17 -5.96 -21.81 0.27
C GLY A 17 -4.84 -20.79 0.27
N ARG A 18 -3.76 -21.15 0.95
CA ARG A 18 -2.50 -20.40 1.13
C ARG A 18 -1.70 -20.24 -0.17
N ASP A 19 -2.35 -19.82 -1.25
CA ASP A 19 -1.67 -19.30 -2.43
C ASP A 19 -1.76 -17.78 -2.37
N ASN A 20 -0.83 -17.17 -1.61
CA ASN A 20 -0.75 -15.73 -1.34
C ASN A 20 -0.31 -14.90 -2.57
N ALA A 21 -0.70 -15.30 -3.78
CA ALA A 21 -0.53 -14.46 -4.96
C ALA A 21 -1.66 -13.42 -4.98
N PRO A 22 -1.35 -12.12 -5.10
CA PRO A 22 -2.38 -11.10 -5.24
C PRO A 22 -3.31 -11.40 -6.41
N THR A 23 -4.63 -11.38 -6.18
CA THR A 23 -5.62 -11.50 -7.26
C THR A 23 -5.42 -10.39 -8.29
N ALA A 24 -5.90 -10.58 -9.53
CA ALA A 24 -5.76 -9.55 -10.57
C ALA A 24 -6.37 -8.21 -10.15
N GLU A 25 -7.51 -8.24 -9.47
CA GLU A 25 -8.16 -7.05 -8.89
C GLU A 25 -7.28 -6.35 -7.84
N LEU A 26 -6.57 -7.14 -7.02
CA LEU A 26 -5.63 -6.61 -6.05
C LEU A 26 -4.42 -5.95 -6.73
N GLN A 27 -3.86 -6.58 -7.77
CA GLN A 27 -2.75 -5.98 -8.52
C GLN A 27 -3.14 -4.65 -9.19
N ILE A 28 -4.38 -4.57 -9.71
CA ILE A 28 -4.95 -3.34 -10.24
C ILE A 28 -5.03 -2.29 -9.14
N TRP A 29 -5.62 -2.62 -7.99
CA TRP A 29 -5.72 -1.70 -6.86
C TRP A 29 -4.35 -1.18 -6.41
N MET A 30 -3.37 -2.08 -6.21
CA MET A 30 -2.02 -1.71 -5.78
C MET A 30 -1.34 -0.77 -6.78
N SER A 31 -1.57 -0.98 -8.08
CA SER A 31 -1.01 -0.14 -9.14
C SER A 31 -1.66 1.24 -9.20
N VAL A 32 -3.00 1.32 -9.03
CA VAL A 32 -3.73 2.59 -8.95
C VAL A 32 -3.25 3.41 -7.75
N MET A 33 -3.19 2.79 -6.57
CA MET A 33 -2.71 3.45 -5.35
C MET A 33 -1.26 3.93 -5.48
N PHE A 34 -0.40 3.14 -6.13
CA PHE A 34 0.97 3.55 -6.38
C PHE A 34 1.05 4.74 -7.34
N PHE A 35 0.23 4.75 -8.39
CA PHE A 35 0.16 5.87 -9.33
C PHE A 35 -0.33 7.18 -8.67
N ASP A 36 -1.34 7.10 -7.80
CA ASP A 36 -1.82 8.25 -7.04
C ASP A 36 -0.75 8.81 -6.10
N PHE A 37 0.02 7.93 -5.45
CA PHE A 37 1.17 8.33 -4.64
C PHE A 37 2.24 9.06 -5.45
N LEU A 38 2.57 8.55 -6.64
CA LEU A 38 3.53 9.20 -7.54
C LEU A 38 3.03 10.57 -8.02
N THR A 39 1.74 10.66 -8.32
CA THR A 39 1.09 11.92 -8.70
C THR A 39 1.21 12.95 -7.58
N GLN A 40 0.85 12.58 -6.35
CA GLN A 40 1.01 13.49 -5.20
C GLN A 40 2.48 13.87 -4.94
N CYS A 41 3.43 12.95 -5.14
CA CYS A 41 4.86 13.27 -5.05
C CYS A 41 5.27 14.32 -6.09
N ASN A 42 4.78 14.21 -7.33
CA ASN A 42 5.05 15.19 -8.39
C ASN A 42 4.39 16.53 -8.10
N ASP A 43 3.14 16.53 -7.64
CA ASP A 43 2.42 17.75 -7.28
C ASP A 43 3.17 18.54 -6.21
N ILE A 44 3.69 17.88 -5.18
CA ILE A 44 4.50 18.51 -4.12
C ILE A 44 5.82 19.06 -4.66
N LYS A 45 6.49 18.34 -5.56
CA LYS A 45 7.71 18.83 -6.20
C LYS A 45 7.45 20.11 -6.99
N VAL A 46 6.28 20.23 -7.62
CA VAL A 46 5.89 21.39 -8.43
C VAL A 46 5.38 22.54 -7.56
N SER A 47 4.52 22.27 -6.58
CA SER A 47 3.89 23.29 -5.73
C SER A 47 4.80 23.79 -4.61
N GLY A 48 5.75 22.95 -4.15
CA GLY A 48 6.56 23.19 -2.96
C GLY A 48 5.77 23.08 -1.64
N GLU A 49 4.49 22.71 -1.70
CA GLU A 49 3.64 22.62 -0.52
C GLU A 49 3.93 21.35 0.27
N LYS A 50 3.99 21.47 1.59
CA LYS A 50 4.22 20.32 2.47
C LYS A 50 2.96 19.44 2.51
N PRO A 51 3.10 18.11 2.37
CA PRO A 51 1.96 17.21 2.46
C PRO A 51 1.26 17.31 3.83
N PRO A 52 -0.08 17.20 3.87
CA PRO A 52 -0.84 17.29 5.11
C PRO A 52 -0.46 16.16 6.08
N LYS A 53 -0.73 16.38 7.36
CA LYS A 53 -0.34 15.44 8.43
C LYS A 53 -1.52 14.61 8.86
N PHE A 54 -1.50 13.33 8.54
CA PHE A 54 -2.35 12.36 9.22
C PHE A 54 -1.52 11.56 10.23
N GLY A 55 -2.22 10.93 11.16
CA GLY A 55 -1.62 10.27 12.31
C GLY A 55 -1.44 8.79 12.09
N LEU A 56 -0.40 8.35 11.37
CA LEU A 56 0.03 6.96 11.50
C LEU A 56 0.52 6.68 12.92
N SER A 57 0.23 5.48 13.42
CA SER A 57 0.79 5.03 14.69
C SER A 57 2.33 5.06 14.62
N LYS A 58 3.00 5.26 15.77
CA LYS A 58 4.47 5.31 15.84
C LYS A 58 5.13 4.07 15.21
N LYS A 59 4.49 2.90 15.34
CA LYS A 59 4.96 1.63 14.75
C LYS A 59 4.88 1.68 13.22
N LEU A 60 3.75 2.11 12.67
CA LEU A 60 3.55 2.22 11.22
C LEU A 60 4.48 3.25 10.59
N ARG A 61 4.65 4.41 11.23
CA ARG A 61 5.59 5.42 10.77
C ARG A 61 7.02 4.89 10.68
N ARG A 62 7.49 4.14 11.68
CA ARG A 62 8.82 3.51 11.64
C ARG A 62 8.97 2.50 10.51
N ARG A 63 7.94 1.68 10.26
CA ARG A 63 7.93 0.75 9.13
C ARG A 63 8.00 1.49 7.80
N GLY A 64 7.21 2.55 7.64
CA GLY A 64 7.23 3.38 6.43
C GLY A 64 8.57 4.09 6.20
N ILE A 65 9.20 4.62 7.25
CA ILE A 65 10.57 5.19 7.18
C ILE A 65 11.56 4.14 6.67
N LYS A 66 11.52 2.91 7.21
CA LYS A 66 12.39 1.82 6.75
C LYS A 66 12.17 1.49 5.27
N VAL A 67 10.92 1.45 4.80
CA VAL A 67 10.62 1.23 3.37
C VAL A 67 11.24 2.33 2.51
N CYS A 68 11.20 3.58 2.95
CA CYS A 68 11.85 4.68 2.24
C CYS A 68 13.38 4.52 2.20
N GLU A 69 14.00 4.17 3.33
CA GLU A 69 15.45 3.92 3.43
C GLU A 69 15.89 2.77 2.51
N ASP A 70 15.13 1.67 2.51
CA ASP A 70 15.39 0.51 1.65
C ASP A 70 15.32 0.91 0.17
N VAL A 71 14.30 1.68 -0.22
CA VAL A 71 14.14 2.20 -1.60
C VAL A 71 15.27 3.14 -1.99
N VAL A 72 15.62 4.12 -1.14
CA VAL A 72 16.72 5.05 -1.40
C VAL A 72 18.04 4.28 -1.55
N SER A 73 18.26 3.25 -0.74
CA SER A 73 19.45 2.39 -0.85
C SER A 73 19.50 1.64 -2.19
N MET A 74 18.38 1.10 -2.68
CA MET A 74 18.33 0.41 -3.99
C MET A 74 18.69 1.35 -5.14
N VAL A 75 18.13 2.56 -5.14
CA VAL A 75 18.42 3.60 -6.14
C VAL A 75 19.89 4.03 -6.09
N ASN A 76 20.42 4.30 -4.90
CA ASN A 76 21.80 4.77 -4.73
C ASN A 76 22.86 3.72 -5.08
N GLN A 77 22.54 2.43 -4.99
CA GLN A 77 23.46 1.35 -5.36
C GLN A 77 23.51 1.10 -6.88
N GLY A 78 22.83 1.92 -7.69
CA GLY A 78 22.75 1.72 -9.14
C GLY A 78 22.04 0.43 -9.52
N GLN A 79 21.25 -0.12 -8.59
CA GLN A 79 20.41 -1.29 -8.84
C GLN A 79 19.10 -0.91 -9.54
N ASP A 80 18.87 0.39 -9.74
CA ASP A 80 17.57 0.94 -10.14
C ASP A 80 17.67 2.32 -10.80
N ASP A 81 16.86 2.56 -11.83
CA ASP A 81 16.75 3.87 -12.52
C ASP A 81 15.76 4.84 -11.84
N GLY A 82 15.22 4.47 -10.68
CA GLY A 82 14.29 5.25 -9.87
C GLY A 82 12.90 4.61 -9.72
N LEU A 83 12.10 5.23 -8.84
CA LEU A 83 10.76 4.80 -8.43
C LEU A 83 9.78 4.44 -9.56
N LEU A 84 9.98 4.94 -10.77
CA LEU A 84 9.01 4.83 -11.89
C LEU A 84 9.18 3.58 -12.74
N THR A 85 10.39 3.03 -12.85
CA THR A 85 10.73 2.12 -13.95
C THR A 85 10.88 0.66 -13.52
N THR A 86 11.28 0.40 -12.28
CA THR A 86 11.62 -0.97 -11.89
C THR A 86 10.66 -1.52 -10.85
N SER A 87 10.16 -2.73 -11.10
CA SER A 87 9.34 -3.47 -10.15
C SER A 87 10.02 -3.63 -8.78
N GLN A 88 11.34 -3.83 -8.74
CA GLN A 88 12.10 -4.06 -7.52
C GLN A 88 11.97 -2.93 -6.48
N VAL A 89 11.92 -1.67 -6.92
CA VAL A 89 11.71 -0.51 -6.04
C VAL A 89 10.23 -0.25 -5.76
N GLN A 90 9.34 -0.58 -6.70
CA GLN A 90 7.90 -0.41 -6.52
C GLN A 90 7.29 -1.38 -5.52
N GLU A 91 7.73 -2.65 -5.52
CA GLU A 91 7.13 -3.72 -4.74
C GLU A 91 7.14 -3.46 -3.21
N PRO A 92 8.25 -2.99 -2.59
CA PRO A 92 8.25 -2.63 -1.18
C PRO A 92 7.22 -1.56 -0.81
N ILE A 93 7.02 -0.58 -1.69
CA ILE A 93 6.07 0.54 -1.51
C ILE A 93 4.65 0.02 -1.63
N LYS A 94 4.34 -0.71 -2.72
CA LYS A 94 3.03 -1.30 -2.96
C LYS A 94 2.63 -2.26 -1.84
N LYS A 95 3.54 -3.11 -1.39
CA LYS A 95 3.32 -4.04 -0.27
C LYS A 95 2.99 -3.28 1.02
N PHE A 96 3.73 -2.22 1.33
CA PHE A 96 3.44 -1.44 2.53
C PHE A 96 2.10 -0.70 2.44
N MET A 97 1.72 -0.17 1.27
CA MET A 97 0.38 0.38 1.03
C MET A 97 -0.73 -0.66 1.22
N TRP A 98 -0.50 -1.88 0.73
CA TRP A 98 -1.41 -3.00 0.94
C TRP A 98 -1.57 -3.32 2.42
N ASP A 99 -0.48 -3.45 3.17
CA ASP A 99 -0.54 -3.68 4.62
C ASP A 99 -1.36 -2.59 5.31
N LEU A 100 -1.15 -1.31 4.96
CA LEU A 100 -1.93 -0.20 5.53
C LEU A 100 -3.44 -0.33 5.27
N CYS A 101 -3.82 -0.75 4.07
CA CYS A 101 -5.22 -0.96 3.70
C CYS A 101 -5.81 -2.19 4.40
N HIS A 102 -5.13 -3.33 4.32
CA HIS A 102 -5.67 -4.62 4.72
C HIS A 102 -5.55 -4.87 6.22
N ASP A 103 -4.35 -4.69 6.78
CA ASP A 103 -4.07 -5.03 8.18
C ASP A 103 -4.46 -3.89 9.13
N TYR A 104 -4.36 -2.64 8.66
CA TYR A 104 -4.57 -1.45 9.51
C TYR A 104 -5.82 -0.63 9.13
N ARG A 105 -6.56 -1.04 8.09
CA ARG A 105 -7.82 -0.43 7.64
C ARG A 105 -7.71 1.09 7.44
N VAL A 106 -6.55 1.57 6.99
CA VAL A 106 -6.35 2.97 6.65
C VAL A 106 -7.12 3.26 5.36
N PRO A 107 -7.93 4.34 5.29
CA PRO A 107 -8.62 4.71 4.05
C PRO A 107 -7.65 5.01 2.91
N ASN A 108 -7.99 4.62 1.68
CA ASN A 108 -7.14 4.75 0.49
C ASN A 108 -6.55 6.17 0.34
N GLU A 109 -7.39 7.19 0.41
CA GLU A 109 -6.95 8.60 0.32
C GLU A 109 -5.87 8.97 1.33
N ARG A 110 -5.92 8.39 2.54
CA ARG A 110 -4.91 8.62 3.58
C ARG A 110 -3.64 7.82 3.34
N ILE A 111 -3.73 6.65 2.70
CA ILE A 111 -2.57 5.81 2.40
C ILE A 111 -1.62 6.56 1.48
N THR A 112 -2.11 7.07 0.35
CA THR A 112 -1.27 7.77 -0.63
C THR A 112 -0.63 9.01 -0.01
N THR A 113 -1.40 9.82 0.71
CA THR A 113 -0.85 11.02 1.35
C THR A 113 0.17 10.73 2.46
N GLU A 114 -0.05 9.69 3.26
CA GLU A 114 0.96 9.29 4.26
C GLU A 114 2.23 8.76 3.62
N MET A 115 2.11 8.02 2.51
CA MET A 115 3.29 7.56 1.75
C MET A 115 4.05 8.74 1.15
N THR A 116 3.35 9.64 0.49
CA THR A 116 3.94 10.86 -0.06
C THR A 116 4.65 11.67 1.03
N ARG A 117 4.06 11.80 2.21
CA ARG A 117 4.67 12.47 3.36
C ARG A 117 5.94 11.78 3.86
N LEU A 118 5.94 10.44 3.91
CA LEU A 118 7.11 9.68 4.33
C LEU A 118 8.28 9.90 3.37
N PHE A 119 8.03 9.89 2.06
CA PHE A 119 9.04 10.13 1.03
C PHE A 119 9.50 11.58 0.97
N TYR A 120 8.61 12.56 1.17
CA TYR A 120 8.96 13.98 1.23
C TYR A 120 10.02 14.32 2.30
N HIS A 121 10.08 13.55 3.39
CA HIS A 121 11.05 13.78 4.46
C HIS A 121 12.38 13.06 4.27
N GLN A 122 12.50 12.22 3.25
CA GLN A 122 13.65 11.35 2.99
C GLN A 122 14.47 11.79 1.75
N THR A 123 13.92 12.69 0.92
CA THR A 123 14.53 13.26 -0.30
C THR A 123 14.60 14.77 -0.20
#